data_AF-A0A0Z8G6E2-F1
#
_entry.id   AF-A0A0Z8G6E2-F1
#
_cell.length_a   1.000
_cell.length_b   1.000
_cell.length_c   1.000
_cell.angle_alpha   90.00
_cell.angle_beta   90.00
_cell.angle_gamma   90.00
#
_symmetry.space_group_name_H-M   'P 1'
#
loop_
_entity.id
_entity.type
_entity.pdbx_description
1 polymer ?
#
loop_
_entity_poly.entity_id
_entity_poly.type
_entity_poly.pdbx_seq_one_letter_code
_entity_poly.pdbx_strand_id
1 'polypeptide(L)'
;MFVCKKRLVLFTGLLFLSIGGMMMFNFHRMSEEEKLQAQIRKEQERMVLYAVNHYEGIEKIEFTSFEENKMTGSWSAGAILNDDYKVTITAMGFDGDLSMTNGPSDKTGLYLRIKDKPTTISIPNQIEVIYFEGDNQ
;
A
#
# COMPACT_ATOMS: atom_id res chain seq x y z
N MET A 1 36.79 -43.56 -21.59
CA MET A 1 35.43 -43.23 -21.11
C MET A 1 35.45 -41.88 -20.36
N PHE A 2 35.60 -40.73 -21.05
CA PHE A 2 35.66 -39.42 -20.38
C PHE A 2 35.05 -38.25 -21.20
N VAL A 3 34.29 -38.54 -22.25
CA VAL A 3 33.76 -37.49 -23.15
C VAL A 3 32.33 -37.04 -22.77
N CYS A 4 31.57 -37.84 -22.01
CA CYS A 4 30.14 -37.56 -21.78
C CYS A 4 29.81 -36.65 -20.59
N LYS A 5 30.70 -36.47 -19.60
CA LYS A 5 30.38 -35.69 -18.39
C LYS A 5 30.54 -34.17 -18.56
N LYS A 6 31.54 -33.72 -19.35
CA LYS A 6 31.82 -32.28 -19.54
C LYS A 6 30.75 -31.55 -20.36
N ARG A 7 30.11 -32.21 -21.32
CA ARG A 7 29.02 -31.61 -22.12
C ARG A 7 27.71 -31.48 -21.34
N LEU A 8 27.43 -32.41 -20.42
CA LEU A 8 26.20 -32.40 -19.61
C LEU A 8 26.15 -31.20 -18.63
N VAL A 9 27.28 -30.85 -18.01
CA VAL A 9 27.38 -29.72 -17.07
C VAL A 9 27.14 -28.37 -17.76
N LEU A 10 27.60 -28.22 -19.01
CA LEU A 10 27.39 -27.02 -19.83
C LEU A 10 25.91 -26.77 -20.16
N PHE A 11 25.14 -27.83 -20.44
CA PHE A 11 23.70 -27.71 -20.73
C PHE A 11 22.87 -27.37 -19.48
N THR A 12 23.21 -27.94 -18.32
CA THR A 12 22.53 -27.58 -17.06
C THR A 12 22.82 -26.14 -16.63
N GLY A 13 24.03 -25.63 -16.83
CA GLY A 13 24.37 -24.23 -16.50
C GLY A 13 23.60 -23.20 -17.34
N LEU A 14 23.36 -23.50 -18.63
CA LEU A 14 22.63 -22.60 -19.54
C LEU A 14 21.13 -22.49 -19.21
N LEU A 15 20.53 -23.58 -18.70
CA LEU A 15 19.11 -23.64 -18.34
C LEU A 15 18.78 -22.80 -17.10
N PHE A 16 19.69 -22.73 -16.12
CA PHE A 16 19.51 -21.88 -14.94
C PHE A 16 19.73 -20.39 -15.25
N LEU A 17 20.61 -20.07 -16.20
CA LEU A 17 20.82 -18.69 -16.67
C LEU A 17 19.59 -18.13 -17.40
N SER A 18 18.86 -18.95 -18.16
CA SER A 18 17.64 -18.49 -18.84
C SER A 18 16.46 -18.30 -17.89
N ILE A 19 16.29 -19.15 -16.87
CA ILE A 19 15.25 -18.98 -15.84
C ILE A 19 15.55 -17.76 -14.95
N GLY A 20 16.81 -17.61 -14.50
CA GLY A 20 17.24 -16.44 -13.73
C GLY A 20 17.16 -15.14 -14.54
N GLY A 21 17.51 -15.20 -15.82
CA GLY A 21 17.37 -14.08 -16.77
C GLY A 21 15.91 -13.69 -17.00
N MET A 22 14.99 -14.65 -17.15
CA MET A 22 13.55 -14.37 -17.30
C MET A 22 12.94 -13.73 -16.04
N MET A 23 13.37 -14.12 -14.84
CA MET A 23 12.94 -13.44 -13.60
C MET A 23 13.47 -12.00 -13.52
N MET A 24 14.75 -11.76 -13.85
CA MET A 24 15.31 -10.41 -13.90
C MET A 24 14.65 -9.54 -15.00
N PHE A 25 14.26 -10.13 -16.13
CA PHE A 25 13.61 -9.43 -17.24
C PHE A 25 12.17 -9.00 -16.93
N ASN A 26 11.43 -9.78 -16.14
CA ASN A 26 10.07 -9.43 -15.72
C ASN A 26 10.06 -8.26 -14.72
N PHE A 27 11.02 -8.18 -13.79
CA PHE A 27 11.12 -7.05 -12.85
C PHE A 27 11.54 -5.74 -13.54
N HIS A 28 12.27 -5.84 -14.66
CA HIS A 28 12.67 -4.68 -15.48
C HIS A 28 11.58 -4.24 -16.49
N ARG A 29 10.51 -5.02 -16.67
CA ARG A 29 9.42 -4.76 -17.63
C ARG A 29 8.21 -4.03 -17.05
N MET A 30 8.18 -3.82 -15.74
CA MET A 30 7.11 -3.06 -15.11
C MET A 30 7.29 -1.58 -15.44
N SER A 31 6.27 -0.93 -16.00
CA SER A 31 6.33 0.50 -16.31
C SER A 31 6.51 1.29 -15.00
N GLU A 32 7.08 2.50 -15.09
CA GLU A 32 7.20 3.37 -13.91
C GLU A 32 5.82 3.69 -13.30
N GLU A 33 4.76 3.71 -14.11
CA GLU A 33 3.38 3.86 -13.68
C GLU A 33 2.89 2.66 -12.87
N GLU A 34 3.14 1.43 -13.35
CA GLU A 34 2.77 0.21 -12.61
C GLU A 34 3.50 0.12 -11.27
N LYS A 35 4.79 0.52 -11.22
CA LYS A 35 5.55 0.59 -9.96
C LYS A 35 4.99 1.66 -9.02
N LEU A 36 4.58 2.80 -9.54
CA LEU A 36 3.98 3.86 -8.75
C LEU A 36 2.62 3.42 -8.19
N GLN A 37 1.77 2.80 -9.02
CA GLN A 37 0.48 2.26 -8.59
C GLN A 37 0.63 1.19 -7.51
N ALA A 38 1.60 0.30 -7.64
CA ALA A 38 1.92 -0.69 -6.60
C ALA A 38 2.36 -0.02 -5.28
N GLN A 39 3.15 1.07 -5.34
CA GLN A 39 3.54 1.84 -4.16
C GLN A 39 2.37 2.57 -3.52
N ILE A 40 1.52 3.22 -4.33
CA ILE A 40 0.29 3.89 -3.87
C ILE A 40 -0.62 2.87 -3.16
N ARG A 41 -0.80 1.69 -3.74
CA ARG A 41 -1.59 0.61 -3.12
C ARG A 41 -1.01 0.18 -1.78
N LYS A 42 0.29 -0.07 -1.71
CA LYS A 42 0.99 -0.43 -0.47
C LYS A 42 0.85 0.66 0.60
N GLU A 43 0.92 1.92 0.21
CA GLU A 43 0.79 3.04 1.15
C GLU A 43 -0.66 3.18 1.65
N GLN A 44 -1.67 3.00 0.78
CA GLN A 44 -3.07 2.93 1.22
C GLN A 44 -3.29 1.78 2.22
N GLU A 45 -2.66 0.61 2.02
CA GLU A 45 -2.72 -0.49 2.99
C GLU A 45 -2.10 -0.14 4.34
N ARG A 46 -0.96 0.57 4.35
CA ARG A 46 -0.36 1.11 5.57
C ARG A 46 -1.29 2.11 6.27
N MET A 47 -1.95 2.99 5.51
CA MET A 47 -2.91 3.96 6.04
C MET A 47 -4.14 3.29 6.67
N VAL A 48 -4.66 2.22 6.05
CA VAL A 48 -5.72 1.38 6.63
C VAL A 48 -5.27 0.80 7.97
N LEU A 49 -4.10 0.15 8.00
CA LEU A 49 -3.56 -0.44 9.23
C LEU A 49 -3.37 0.62 10.32
N TYR A 50 -2.90 1.82 9.97
CA TYR A 50 -2.76 2.92 10.91
C TYR A 50 -4.12 3.31 11.51
N ALA A 51 -5.13 3.57 10.67
CA ALA A 51 -6.47 3.98 11.13
C ALA A 51 -7.08 2.93 12.08
N VAL A 52 -7.03 1.66 11.68
CA VAL A 52 -7.62 0.54 12.43
C VAL A 52 -6.90 0.31 13.76
N ASN A 53 -5.60 0.57 13.80
CA ASN A 53 -4.82 0.37 15.01
C ASN A 53 -4.88 1.54 16.00
N HIS A 54 -5.22 2.74 15.54
CA HIS A 54 -5.26 3.94 16.39
C HIS A 54 -6.69 4.38 16.76
N TYR A 55 -7.68 4.01 15.96
CA TYR A 55 -9.07 4.44 16.16
C TYR A 55 -10.00 3.26 16.37
N GLU A 56 -11.04 3.51 17.16
CA GLU A 56 -12.03 2.49 17.49
C GLU A 56 -13.13 2.38 16.46
N GLY A 57 -13.66 1.15 16.31
CA GLY A 57 -14.88 0.88 15.55
C GLY A 57 -14.77 1.14 14.06
N ILE A 58 -13.56 1.12 13.47
CA ILE A 58 -13.40 1.26 12.02
C ILE A 58 -13.75 -0.07 11.35
N GLU A 59 -14.81 -0.05 10.53
CA GLU A 59 -15.36 -1.21 9.81
C GLU A 59 -15.30 -1.00 8.29
N LYS A 60 -15.31 0.25 7.83
CA LYS A 60 -15.17 0.61 6.42
C LYS A 60 -14.25 1.81 6.23
N ILE A 61 -13.42 1.77 5.19
CA ILE A 61 -12.56 2.87 4.73
C ILE A 61 -12.72 3.03 3.22
N GLU A 62 -13.12 4.21 2.77
CA GLU A 62 -13.18 4.57 1.35
C GLU A 62 -12.23 5.72 1.06
N PHE A 63 -11.19 5.47 0.28
CA PHE A 63 -10.26 6.51 -0.16
C PHE A 63 -10.87 7.32 -1.32
N THR A 64 -10.94 8.63 -1.14
CA THR A 64 -11.52 9.56 -2.13
C THR A 64 -10.47 10.28 -2.97
N SER A 65 -9.24 10.38 -2.46
CA SER A 65 -8.11 11.00 -3.15
C SER A 65 -6.78 10.49 -2.62
N PHE A 66 -5.72 10.61 -3.43
CA PHE A 66 -4.35 10.35 -3.04
C PHE A 66 -3.41 11.31 -3.79
N GLU A 67 -2.79 12.24 -3.08
CA GLU A 67 -2.08 13.37 -3.67
C GLU A 67 -0.69 13.55 -3.05
N GLU A 68 0.28 13.91 -3.90
CA GLU A 68 1.63 14.28 -3.48
C GLU A 68 1.75 15.79 -3.31
N ASN A 69 2.24 16.22 -2.16
CA ASN A 69 2.75 17.57 -1.95
C ASN A 69 4.22 17.66 -2.41
N LYS A 70 4.43 18.06 -3.66
CA LYS A 70 5.75 18.14 -4.30
C LYS A 70 6.77 19.05 -3.59
N MET A 71 6.33 20.01 -2.78
CA MET A 71 7.24 20.88 -2.03
C MET A 71 7.86 20.18 -0.82
N THR A 72 7.11 19.30 -0.18
CA THR A 72 7.51 18.63 1.07
C THR A 72 7.83 17.15 0.87
N GLY A 73 7.44 16.56 -0.26
CA GLY A 73 7.51 15.13 -0.53
C GLY A 73 6.51 14.29 0.29
N SER A 74 5.57 14.95 0.99
CA SER A 74 4.52 14.26 1.74
C SER A 74 3.39 13.83 0.82
N TRP A 75 2.74 12.73 1.17
CA TRP A 75 1.57 12.21 0.49
C TRP A 75 0.37 12.34 1.41
N SER A 76 -0.78 12.72 0.88
CA SER A 76 -2.02 12.82 1.66
C SER A 76 -3.15 12.09 0.95
N ALA A 77 -3.90 11.32 1.72
CA ALA A 77 -5.07 10.61 1.24
C ALA A 77 -6.32 11.16 1.92
N GLY A 78 -7.31 11.58 1.12
CA GLY A 78 -8.65 11.82 1.62
C GLY A 78 -9.37 10.49 1.78
N ALA A 79 -10.08 10.29 2.89
CA ALA A 79 -10.88 9.10 3.10
C ALA A 79 -12.16 9.37 3.90
N ILE A 80 -13.14 8.48 3.73
CA ILE A 80 -14.38 8.43 4.51
C ILE A 80 -14.37 7.12 5.31
N LEU A 81 -14.46 7.23 6.63
CA LEU A 81 -14.55 6.06 7.52
C LEU A 81 -16.00 5.83 7.93
N ASN A 82 -16.46 4.58 7.85
CA ASN A 82 -17.82 4.14 8.21
C ASN A 82 -18.94 5.02 7.61
N ASP A 83 -18.76 5.48 6.37
CA ASP A 83 -19.70 6.35 5.65
C ASP A 83 -20.11 7.61 6.42
N ASP A 84 -19.19 8.18 7.20
CA ASP A 84 -19.47 9.34 8.07
C ASP A 84 -18.25 10.23 8.26
N TYR A 85 -17.14 9.68 8.75
CA TYR A 85 -16.00 10.48 9.17
C TYR A 85 -15.10 10.82 8.01
N LYS A 86 -15.06 12.10 7.64
CA LYS A 86 -14.09 12.62 6.67
C LYS A 86 -12.74 12.82 7.35
N VAL A 87 -11.71 12.18 6.80
CA VAL A 87 -10.36 12.19 7.35
C VAL A 87 -9.34 12.48 6.26
N THR A 88 -8.21 13.05 6.67
CA THR A 88 -7.01 13.14 5.85
C THR A 88 -5.91 12.36 6.55
N ILE A 89 -5.34 11.37 5.86
CA ILE A 89 -4.20 10.59 6.33
C ILE A 89 -2.96 11.07 5.57
N THR A 90 -1.93 11.51 6.28
CA THR A 90 -0.70 12.05 5.69
C THR A 90 0.47 11.14 5.99
N ALA A 91 1.27 10.84 4.96
CA ALA A 91 2.54 10.12 5.02
C ALA A 91 3.71 11.03 4.66
N MET A 92 4.77 11.04 5.48
CA MET A 92 6.02 11.78 5.19
C MET A 92 6.91 10.99 4.23
N GLY A 93 6.43 10.83 2.99
CA GLY A 93 7.01 9.94 1.98
C GLY A 93 6.52 8.49 2.11
N PHE A 94 6.79 7.68 1.09
CA PHE A 94 6.50 6.24 1.16
C PHE A 94 7.27 5.60 2.30
N ASP A 95 6.60 4.70 3.02
CA ASP A 95 7.12 4.06 4.22
C ASP A 95 7.43 5.01 5.42
N GLY A 96 7.17 6.32 5.31
CA GLY A 96 7.44 7.33 6.35
C GLY A 96 6.44 7.35 7.52
N ASP A 97 6.52 8.38 8.36
CA ASP A 97 5.59 8.54 9.48
C ASP A 97 4.18 8.86 8.99
N LEU A 98 3.19 8.28 9.65
CA LEU A 98 1.77 8.50 9.38
C LEU A 98 1.13 9.37 10.46
N SER A 99 0.23 10.24 10.01
CA SER A 99 -0.66 11.01 10.88
C SER A 99 -2.05 11.07 10.26
N MET A 100 -3.07 11.31 11.09
CA MET A 100 -4.44 11.45 10.61
C MET A 100 -5.11 12.64 11.29
N THR A 101 -5.76 13.45 10.48
CA THR A 101 -6.66 14.52 10.93
C THR A 101 -8.09 14.14 10.57
N ASN A 102 -9.05 14.50 11.43
CA ASN A 102 -10.44 14.12 11.27
C ASN A 102 -11.39 15.26 11.64
N GLY A 103 -12.50 15.35 10.90
CA GLY A 103 -13.65 16.15 11.29
C GLY A 103 -14.55 15.42 12.31
N PRO A 104 -15.51 16.12 12.90
CA PRO A 104 -16.62 15.47 13.60
C PRO A 104 -17.46 14.65 12.62
N SER A 105 -18.17 13.65 13.14
CA SER A 105 -19.22 12.91 12.43
C SER A 105 -20.29 13.87 11.91
N ASP A 106 -20.70 13.71 10.66
CA ASP A 106 -21.80 14.47 10.06
C ASP A 106 -23.14 14.05 10.68
N LYS A 107 -23.23 12.82 11.21
CA LYS A 107 -24.44 12.24 11.84
C LYS A 107 -24.62 12.65 13.30
N THR A 108 -23.55 12.66 14.09
CA THR A 108 -23.60 12.81 15.56
C THR A 108 -22.92 14.07 16.07
N GLY A 109 -22.07 14.71 15.27
CA GLY A 109 -21.22 15.84 15.69
C GLY A 109 -20.05 15.43 16.59
N LEU A 110 -19.88 14.13 16.89
CA LEU A 110 -18.81 13.61 17.74
C LEU A 110 -17.58 13.23 16.93
N TYR A 111 -16.39 13.32 17.52
CA TYR A 111 -15.14 12.89 16.88
C TYR A 111 -14.92 11.38 16.99
N LEU A 112 -14.09 10.83 16.09
CA LEU A 112 -13.60 9.46 16.21
C LEU A 112 -12.92 9.25 17.56
N ARG A 113 -13.21 8.12 18.19
CA ARG A 113 -12.56 7.75 19.45
C ARG A 113 -11.19 7.15 19.17
N ILE A 114 -10.17 7.76 19.75
CA ILE A 114 -8.80 7.23 19.73
C ILE A 114 -8.73 6.08 20.73
N LYS A 115 -8.04 4.99 20.36
CA LYS A 115 -7.77 3.89 21.28
C LYS A 115 -6.82 4.35 22.38
N ASP A 116 -7.10 3.96 23.63
CA ASP A 116 -6.19 4.22 24.75
C ASP A 116 -4.78 3.65 24.53
N LYS A 117 -4.69 2.53 23.79
CA LYS A 117 -3.44 1.89 23.37
C LYS A 117 -3.56 1.45 21.92
N PRO A 118 -2.60 1.81 21.04
CA PRO A 118 -2.58 1.33 19.68
C PRO A 118 -2.49 -0.20 19.63
N THR A 119 -3.22 -0.82 18.70
CA THR A 119 -3.11 -2.26 18.46
C THR A 119 -2.07 -2.56 17.36
N THR A 120 -1.70 -3.83 17.18
CA THR A 120 -0.82 -4.27 16.08
C THR A 120 -1.52 -5.37 15.28
N ILE A 121 -2.72 -5.06 14.81
CA ILE A 121 -3.45 -5.96 13.92
C ILE A 121 -2.78 -5.86 12.54
N SER A 122 -2.37 -7.00 11.99
CA SER A 122 -1.63 -7.11 10.74
C SER A 122 -2.53 -7.40 9.53
N ILE A 123 -3.77 -7.86 9.76
CA ILE A 123 -4.69 -8.24 8.69
C ILE A 123 -6.11 -7.78 9.04
N PRO A 124 -6.62 -6.71 8.43
CA PRO A 124 -7.98 -6.23 8.61
C PRO A 124 -8.96 -7.04 7.73
N ASN A 125 -8.95 -8.38 7.82
CA ASN A 125 -9.83 -9.24 7.02
C ASN A 125 -11.34 -9.03 7.31
N GLN A 126 -11.67 -8.15 8.25
CA GLN A 126 -13.03 -7.82 8.68
C GLN A 126 -13.43 -6.38 8.32
N ILE A 127 -12.61 -5.68 7.52
CA ILE A 127 -12.82 -4.26 7.20
C ILE A 127 -12.99 -4.13 5.70
N GLU A 128 -14.04 -3.43 5.30
CA GLU A 128 -14.28 -3.09 3.90
C GLU A 128 -13.35 -1.93 3.51
N VAL A 129 -12.54 -2.13 2.47
CA VAL A 129 -11.62 -1.10 1.98
C VAL A 129 -11.89 -0.85 0.50
N ILE A 130 -12.25 0.39 0.17
CA ILE A 130 -12.37 0.88 -1.19
C ILE A 130 -11.15 1.75 -1.45
N TYR A 131 -10.30 1.31 -2.38
CA TYR A 131 -9.03 1.95 -2.69
C TYR A 131 -9.21 2.98 -3.80
N PHE A 132 -8.41 4.04 -3.73
CA PHE A 132 -8.32 5.02 -4.80
C PHE A 132 -7.37 4.49 -5.88
N GLU A 133 -7.86 4.41 -7.12
CA GLU A 133 -7.11 3.91 -8.29
C GLU A 133 -6.44 5.03 -9.11
N GLY A 134 -6.66 6.30 -8.75
CA GLY A 134 -6.25 7.44 -9.57
C GLY A 134 -7.21 7.69 -10.73
N ASP A 135 -7.33 8.94 -11.16
CA ASP A 135 -7.98 9.22 -12.43
C ASP A 135 -7.06 8.73 -13.56
N ASN A 136 -7.55 7.76 -14.35
CA ASN A 136 -6.95 7.41 -15.64
C ASN A 136 -7.14 8.60 -16.59
N GLN A 137 -6.24 9.59 -16.57
CA GLN A 137 -6.17 10.66 -17.57
C GLN A 137 -5.09 10.39 -18.61
#